data_AF-A0A3C1PJV9-F1
#
_entry.id   AF-A0A3C1PJV9-F1
#
_cell.length_a   1.000
_cell.length_b   1.000
_cell.length_c   1.000
_cell.angle_alpha   90.00
_cell.angle_beta   90.00
_cell.angle_gamma   90.00
#
_symmetry.space_group_name_H-M   'P 1'
#
loop_
_entity.id
_entity.type
_entity.pdbx_description
1 polymer ?
#
loop_
_entity_poly.entity_id
_entity_poly.type
_entity_poly.pdbx_seq_one_letter_code
_entity_poly.pdbx_strand_id
1 'polypeptide(L)' 'AWAEWRRSGYPMLKPATDALNGGVIPRRFVYPVEEPGLNKANYESGVAALVPATDSNKSKVWWDQ' A
#
# COMPACT_ATOMS: atom_id res chain seq x y z
N ALA A 1 15.21 -4.30 2.81
CA ALA A 1 14.60 -4.52 4.15
C ALA A 1 13.07 -4.52 4.12
N TRP A 2 12.39 -3.40 3.78
CA TRP A 2 10.92 -3.31 3.85
C TRP A 2 10.15 -4.29 2.92
N ALA A 3 10.68 -4.58 1.73
CA ALA A 3 10.08 -5.58 0.84
C ALA A 3 10.11 -7.00 1.45
N GLU A 4 11.23 -7.39 2.05
CA GLU A 4 11.37 -8.71 2.69
C GLU A 4 10.45 -8.88 3.90
N TRP A 5 10.30 -7.84 4.72
CA TRP A 5 9.34 -7.86 5.84
C TRP A 5 7.91 -8.01 5.35
N ARG A 6 7.51 -7.30 4.28
CA ARG A 6 6.17 -7.43 3.67
C ARG A 6 5.94 -8.84 3.11
N ARG A 7 6.95 -9.43 2.48
CA ARG A 7 6.89 -10.78 1.90
C ARG A 7 6.89 -11.90 2.94
N SER A 8 7.60 -11.74 4.05
CA SER A 8 7.83 -12.83 5.02
C SER A 8 7.12 -12.64 6.36
N GLY A 9 6.74 -11.41 6.72
CA GLY A 9 6.26 -11.04 8.04
C GLY A 9 7.36 -10.95 9.10
N TYR A 10 8.63 -11.21 8.76
CA TYR A 10 9.74 -11.24 9.72
C TYR A 10 10.70 -10.05 9.60
N PRO A 11 11.24 -9.55 10.74
CA PRO A 11 10.83 -9.89 12.10
C PRO A 11 9.41 -9.38 12.40
N MET A 12 8.79 -9.89 13.47
CA MET A 12 7.45 -9.47 13.86
C MET A 12 7.45 -8.02 14.38
N LEU A 13 7.29 -7.07 13.47
CA LEU A 13 7.28 -5.64 13.77
C LEU A 13 5.97 -5.25 14.45
N LYS A 14 6.07 -4.30 15.39
CA LYS A 14 4.92 -3.65 16.02
C LYS A 14 4.62 -2.33 15.30
N PRO A 15 3.35 -1.99 15.04
CA PRO A 15 2.98 -0.67 14.55
C PRO A 15 3.42 0.45 15.50
N ALA A 16 3.58 1.66 14.96
CA ALA A 16 3.83 2.85 15.77
C ALA A 16 2.61 3.16 16.66
N THR A 17 2.86 3.67 17.88
CA THR A 17 1.83 3.98 18.88
C THR A 17 0.81 5.00 18.38
N ASP A 18 1.28 6.01 17.66
CA ASP A 18 0.48 7.16 17.23
C ASP A 18 0.26 7.18 15.71
N ALA A 19 0.14 5.99 15.10
CA ALA A 19 -0.06 5.86 13.66
C ALA A 19 -1.42 6.43 13.21
N LEU A 20 -1.39 7.48 12.40
CA LEU A 20 -2.59 8.17 11.89
C LEU A 20 -3.41 7.35 10.87
N ASN A 21 -2.89 6.21 10.41
CA ASN A 21 -3.58 5.32 9.49
C ASN A 21 -4.35 4.20 10.20
N GLY A 22 -4.76 4.40 11.47
CA GLY A 22 -5.47 3.39 12.24
C GLY A 22 -4.60 2.23 12.68
N GLY A 23 -3.36 2.51 13.08
CA GLY A 23 -2.52 1.53 13.80
C GLY A 23 -1.88 0.44 12.93
N VAL A 24 -1.62 0.69 11.64
CA VAL A 24 -0.99 -0.31 10.75
C VAL A 24 0.32 0.18 10.17
N ILE A 25 1.29 -0.74 10.02
CA ILE A 25 2.52 -0.42 9.29
C ILE A 25 2.16 -0.29 7.79
N PRO A 26 2.51 0.83 7.12
CA PRO A 26 2.23 1.00 5.70
C PRO A 26 2.73 -0.17 4.84
N ARG A 27 1.91 -0.57 3.88
CA ARG A 27 2.15 -1.68 2.95
C ARG A 27 2.57 -1.21 1.56
N ARG A 28 2.29 0.04 1.20
CA ARG A 28 2.76 0.70 -0.03
C ARG A 28 2.71 2.22 0.10
N PHE A 29 3.30 2.90 -0.88
CA PHE A 29 2.98 4.30 -1.15
C PHE A 29 1.76 4.38 -2.07
N VAL A 30 0.98 5.46 -1.94
CA VAL A 30 -0.11 5.79 -2.86
C VAL A 30 0.46 6.34 -4.17
N TYR A 31 -0.33 6.33 -5.23
CA TYR A 31 0.07 6.98 -6.47
C TYR A 31 0.12 8.51 -6.28
N PRO A 32 0.89 9.25 -7.10
CA PRO A 32 0.85 10.71 -7.10
C PRO A 32 -0.58 11.23 -7.35
N VAL A 33 -0.91 12.35 -6.71
CA VAL A 33 -2.28 12.90 -6.71
C VAL A 33 -2.71 13.45 -8.08
N GLU A 34 -1.75 13.67 -8.98
CA GLU A 34 -1.96 14.15 -10.34
C GLU A 34 -2.38 13.03 -11.31
N GLU A 35 -2.05 11.76 -11.02
CA GLU A 35 -2.31 10.62 -11.92
C GLU A 35 -3.81 10.41 -12.24
N PRO A 36 -4.76 10.57 -11.30
CA PRO A 36 -6.19 10.51 -11.63
C PRO A 36 -6.64 11.57 -12.64
N GLY A 37 -5.92 12.71 -12.71
CA GLY A 37 -6.22 13.81 -13.64
C GLY A 37 -5.49 13.69 -14.98
N LEU A 38 -4.22 13.27 -14.96
CA LEU A 38 -3.36 13.18 -16.15
C LEU A 38 -3.41 11.83 -16.86
N ASN A 39 -3.76 10.75 -16.16
CA ASN A 39 -3.60 9.37 -16.63
C ASN A 39 -4.68 8.44 -16.07
N LYS A 40 -5.93 8.93 -16.04
CA LYS A 40 -7.04 8.30 -15.32
C LYS A 40 -7.22 6.80 -15.59
N ALA A 41 -7.25 6.38 -16.86
CA ALA A 41 -7.51 4.98 -17.21
C ALA A 41 -6.45 4.01 -16.66
N ASN A 42 -5.17 4.39 -16.72
CA ASN A 42 -4.08 3.57 -16.20
C ASN A 42 -4.03 3.63 -14.67
N TYR A 43 -4.33 4.79 -14.06
CA TYR A 43 -4.49 4.91 -12.62
C TYR A 43 -5.58 3.95 -12.10
N GLU A 44 -6.77 3.97 -12.71
CA GLU A 44 -7.89 3.10 -12.32
C GLU A 44 -7.55 1.61 -12.47
N SER A 45 -6.89 1.24 -13.58
CA SER A 45 -6.39 -0.12 -13.78
C SER A 45 -5.38 -0.54 -12.69
N GLY A 46 -4.44 0.35 -12.36
CA GLY A 46 -3.45 0.13 -11.32
C GLY A 46 -4.06 0.01 -9.92
N VAL A 47 -5.11 0.77 -9.61
CA VAL A 47 -5.85 0.69 -8.35
C VAL A 47 -6.65 -0.62 -8.27
N ALA A 48 -7.25 -1.06 -9.38
CA ALA A 48 -8.00 -2.31 -9.43
C ALA A 48 -7.14 -3.55 -9.17
N ALA A 49 -5.83 -3.48 -9.42
CA ALA A 49 -4.87 -4.57 -9.15
C ALA A 49 -4.43 -4.68 -7.68
N LEU A 50 -4.85 -3.74 -6.81
CA LEU A 50 -4.49 -3.74 -5.39
C LEU A 50 -5.45 -4.59 -4.55
N VAL A 51 -4.98 -5.00 -3.36
CA VAL A 51 -5.80 -5.75 -2.40
C VAL A 51 -5.83 -5.02 -1.04
N PRO A 52 -6.94 -4.36 -0.65
CA PRO A 52 -8.16 -4.12 -1.43
C PRO A 52 -7.92 -3.15 -2.59
N ALA A 53 -8.83 -3.14 -3.58
CA ALA A 53 -8.81 -2.29 -4.77
C ALA A 53 -9.09 -0.81 -4.42
N THR A 54 -8.15 -0.19 -3.71
CA THR A 54 -8.23 1.17 -3.20
C THR A 54 -6.83 1.75 -3.14
N ASP A 55 -6.65 3.00 -3.57
CA ASP A 55 -5.37 3.68 -3.46
C ASP A 55 -5.10 4.15 -2.02
N SER A 56 -4.73 3.20 -1.15
CA SER A 56 -4.40 3.44 0.25
C SER A 56 -3.02 2.91 0.58
N ASN A 57 -2.38 3.48 1.60
CA ASN A 57 -1.13 2.97 2.16
C ASN A 57 -1.31 1.62 2.89
N LYS A 58 -2.55 1.16 3.09
CA LYS A 58 -2.88 -0.15 3.68
C LYS A 58 -3.04 -1.24 2.63
N SER A 59 -3.26 -0.88 1.37
CA SER A 59 -3.48 -1.84 0.29
C SER A 59 -2.20 -2.57 -0.07
N LYS A 60 -2.33 -3.84 -0.41
CA LYS A 60 -1.23 -4.74 -0.76
C LYS A 60 -1.00 -4.75 -2.26
N VAL A 61 0.27 -4.93 -2.63
CA VAL A 61 0.70 -5.24 -4.00
C VAL A 61 0.68 -6.77 -4.20
N TRP A 62 0.73 -7.24 -5.45
CA TRP A 62 0.45 -8.65 -5.80
C TRP A 62 1.29 -9.71 -5.07
N TRP A 63 2.51 -9.38 -4.63
CA TRP A 63 3.41 -10.30 -3.93
C TRP A 63 3.38 -10.16 -2.40
N ASP A 64 2.68 -9.15 -1.89
CA ASP A 64 2.64 -8.82 -0.46
C ASP A 64 1.61 -9.73 0.26
N GLN A 65 2.09 -10.56 1.21
CA GLN A 65 1.28 -11.57 1.92
C GLN A 65 0.19 -10.94 2.79
#